data_AF-Q4SZ99-F1
#
_entry.id   AF-Q4SZ99-F1
#
_cell.length_a   1.000
_cell.length_b   1.000
_cell.length_c   1.000
_cell.angle_alpha   90.00
_cell.angle_beta   90.00
_cell.angle_gamma   90.00
#
_symmetry.space_group_name_H-M   'P 1'
#
loop_
_entity.id
_entity.type
_entity.pdbx_description
1 polymer ?
#
loop_
_entity_poly.entity_id
_entity_poly.type
_entity_poly.pdbx_seq_one_letter_code
_entity_poly.pdbx_strand_id
1 'polypeptide(L)'
;LQAKPSRLHCSHCDETYSLPQNGAIKLYKELRCPLDDFELVLWTSGARGKSYPLCPYCFSNPPFRDMKKGMGCNECTHPSCQHSLNSFGIGQCVECDSGVLVLDPTSGPKWKMACNKCNVVVHFFEHAHRVQVAQESCDTCDASLVAVDFNKTHSELPSCETQHTGCVFCDPIFQDAVELKH
;
A
#
# COMPACT_ATOMS: atom_id res chain seq x y z
N LEU A 1 0.53 15.16 25.92
CA LEU A 1 -0.11 13.89 26.36
C LEU A 1 0.43 12.78 25.46
N GLN A 2 1.28 11.91 25.99
CA GLN A 2 1.81 10.76 25.24
C GLN A 2 0.72 9.68 25.21
N ALA A 3 0.21 9.33 24.02
CA ALA A 3 -0.76 8.25 23.90
C ALA A 3 -0.13 6.93 24.37
N LYS A 4 -0.90 6.10 25.08
CA LYS A 4 -0.43 4.78 25.49
C LYS A 4 -0.10 3.94 24.26
N PRO A 5 0.99 3.16 24.27
CA PRO A 5 1.36 2.37 23.11
C PRO A 5 0.28 1.35 22.76
N SER A 6 -0.23 1.37 21.53
CA SER A 6 -0.99 0.26 20.93
C SER A 6 -0.21 -1.06 21.01
N ARG A 7 -0.88 -2.12 21.48
CA ARG A 7 -0.35 -3.48 21.68
C ARG A 7 -1.38 -4.53 21.29
N LEU A 8 -0.92 -5.69 20.83
CA LEU A 8 -1.74 -6.87 20.60
C LEU A 8 -1.24 -8.00 21.48
N HIS A 9 -2.08 -8.52 22.36
CA HIS A 9 -1.76 -9.73 23.13
C HIS A 9 -2.26 -10.97 22.37
N CYS A 10 -1.37 -11.90 22.09
CA CYS A 10 -1.72 -13.21 21.55
C CYS A 10 -1.81 -14.21 22.69
N SER A 11 -3.02 -14.64 23.03
CA SER A 11 -3.26 -15.62 24.10
C SER A 11 -2.69 -17.00 23.80
N HIS A 12 -2.52 -17.37 22.52
CA HIS A 12 -1.94 -18.65 22.13
C HIS A 12 -0.43 -18.71 22.37
N CYS A 13 0.26 -17.60 22.14
CA CYS A 13 1.71 -17.50 22.35
C CYS A 13 2.08 -16.97 23.74
N ASP A 14 1.12 -16.42 24.47
CA ASP A 14 1.31 -15.62 25.69
C ASP A 14 2.30 -14.45 25.50
N GLU A 15 2.31 -13.87 24.31
CA GLU A 15 3.19 -12.76 23.93
C GLU A 15 2.42 -11.48 23.63
N THR A 16 3.08 -10.33 23.79
CA THR A 16 2.51 -9.01 23.50
C THR A 16 3.33 -8.29 22.43
N TYR A 17 2.70 -8.05 21.29
CA TYR A 17 3.30 -7.41 20.13
C TYR A 17 3.08 -5.91 20.13
N SER A 18 4.06 -5.16 19.65
CA SER A 18 3.91 -3.73 19.41
C SER A 18 3.11 -3.48 18.15
N LEU A 19 2.31 -2.41 18.15
CA LEU A 19 1.57 -1.96 16.97
C LEU A 19 1.89 -0.48 16.69
N PRO A 20 1.69 -0.01 15.44
CA PRO A 20 1.88 1.40 15.12
C PRO A 20 0.97 2.31 15.97
N GLN A 21 1.49 3.49 16.29
CA GLN A 21 0.78 4.53 17.05
C GLN A 21 0.03 5.49 16.11
N ASN A 22 -0.68 6.46 16.68
CA ASN A 22 -1.29 7.59 15.94
C ASN A 22 -2.20 7.17 14.78
N GLY A 23 -2.97 6.10 14.99
CA GLY A 23 -3.96 5.62 14.03
C GLY A 23 -4.85 4.57 14.66
N ALA A 24 -5.78 4.05 13.86
CA ALA A 24 -6.66 2.95 14.26
C ALA A 24 -6.12 1.61 13.73
N ILE A 25 -6.31 0.55 14.51
CA ILE A 25 -6.01 -0.83 14.14
C ILE A 25 -7.33 -1.56 13.94
N LYS A 26 -7.45 -2.33 12.86
CA LYS A 26 -8.63 -3.14 12.54
C LYS A 26 -8.19 -4.53 12.08
N LEU A 27 -9.08 -5.52 12.24
CA LEU A 27 -8.91 -6.85 11.64
C LEU A 27 -8.80 -6.71 10.11
N TYR A 28 -7.88 -7.44 9.48
CA TYR A 28 -7.68 -7.39 8.04
C TYR A 28 -8.03 -8.70 7.35
N LYS A 29 -9.32 -8.86 7.04
CA LYS A 29 -9.87 -9.93 6.18
C LYS A 29 -9.50 -11.36 6.62
N GLU A 30 -9.16 -11.57 7.90
CA GLU A 30 -8.66 -12.86 8.44
C GLU A 30 -7.47 -13.42 7.64
N LEU A 31 -6.75 -12.56 6.92
CA LEU A 31 -5.59 -12.94 6.14
C LEU A 31 -4.40 -13.14 7.07
N ARG A 32 -3.51 -14.04 6.69
CA ARG A 32 -2.32 -14.38 7.46
C ARG A 32 -1.05 -14.10 6.70
N CYS A 33 -0.01 -13.78 7.44
CA CYS A 33 1.32 -13.58 6.91
C CYS A 33 1.87 -14.93 6.40
N PRO A 34 2.36 -15.00 5.15
CA PRO A 34 2.81 -16.27 4.57
C PRO A 34 4.15 -16.77 5.14
N LEU A 35 4.82 -15.97 5.97
CA LEU A 35 6.06 -16.35 6.62
C LEU A 35 5.82 -17.10 7.93
N ASP A 36 4.86 -16.64 8.74
CA ASP A 36 4.69 -17.05 10.14
C ASP A 36 3.24 -17.45 10.50
N ASP A 37 2.31 -17.42 9.53
CA ASP A 37 0.87 -17.65 9.69
C ASP A 37 0.19 -16.69 10.69
N PHE A 38 0.82 -15.58 11.06
CA PHE A 38 0.24 -14.63 12.00
C PHE A 38 -0.86 -13.80 11.31
N GLU A 39 -1.99 -13.62 11.99
CA GLU A 39 -3.11 -12.84 11.48
C GLU A 39 -2.75 -11.38 11.25
N LEU A 40 -3.05 -10.89 10.05
CA LEU A 40 -2.77 -9.53 9.64
C LEU A 40 -3.78 -8.56 10.22
N VAL A 41 -3.29 -7.36 10.54
CA VAL A 41 -4.13 -6.22 10.93
C VAL A 41 -3.92 -5.06 9.95
N LEU A 42 -4.93 -4.19 9.84
CA LEU A 42 -4.89 -2.98 9.03
C LEU A 42 -4.67 -1.79 9.96
N TRP A 43 -3.59 -1.04 9.75
CA TRP A 43 -3.44 0.28 10.36
C TRP A 43 -3.95 1.36 9.42
N THR A 44 -4.59 2.40 9.98
CA THR A 44 -4.99 3.60 9.24
C THR A 44 -4.80 4.87 10.06
N SER A 45 -4.28 5.93 9.44
CA SER A 45 -4.22 7.28 10.05
C SER A 45 -5.51 8.09 9.85
N GLY A 46 -6.55 7.50 9.26
CA GLY A 46 -7.85 8.13 9.02
C GLY A 46 -8.30 8.01 7.56
N ALA A 47 -9.51 8.48 7.27
CA ALA A 47 -10.18 8.28 5.98
C ALA A 47 -9.40 8.82 4.78
N ARG A 48 -8.74 9.98 4.93
CA ARG A 48 -7.88 10.60 3.91
C ARG A 48 -6.38 10.34 4.13
N GLY A 49 -6.06 9.58 5.17
CA GLY A 49 -4.69 9.31 5.55
C GLY A 49 -4.14 8.05 4.89
N LYS A 50 -3.03 7.56 5.43
CA LYS A 50 -2.42 6.31 5.01
C LYS A 50 -3.16 5.12 5.58
N SER A 51 -3.07 4.01 4.88
CA SER A 51 -3.43 2.70 5.39
C SER A 51 -2.50 1.65 4.82
N TYR A 52 -2.17 0.65 5.62
CA TYR A 52 -1.39 -0.50 5.17
C TYR A 52 -1.66 -1.71 6.06
N PRO A 53 -1.67 -2.93 5.49
CA PRO A 53 -1.63 -4.15 6.27
C PRO A 53 -0.29 -4.28 7.02
N LEU A 54 -0.30 -4.92 8.18
CA LEU A 54 0.93 -5.32 8.87
C LEU A 54 0.74 -6.67 9.58
N CYS A 55 1.83 -7.44 9.65
CA CYS A 55 1.93 -8.60 10.52
C CYS A 55 2.45 -8.13 11.90
N PRO A 56 1.71 -8.30 13.00
CA PRO A 56 2.15 -7.93 14.35
C PRO A 56 3.48 -8.58 14.77
N TYR A 57 3.71 -9.82 14.34
CA TYR A 57 4.97 -10.52 14.60
C TYR A 57 6.12 -9.86 13.85
N CYS A 58 6.08 -9.75 12.52
CA CYS A 58 7.12 -9.10 11.72
C CYS A 58 7.38 -7.64 12.14
N PHE A 59 6.35 -6.90 12.56
CA PHE A 59 6.48 -5.53 13.06
C PHE A 59 7.35 -5.46 14.33
N SER A 60 7.24 -6.47 15.21
CA SER A 60 7.98 -6.56 16.47
C SER A 60 9.32 -7.29 16.31
N ASN A 61 9.37 -8.25 15.39
CA ASN A 61 10.44 -9.22 15.13
C ASN A 61 10.74 -9.24 13.61
N PRO A 62 11.48 -8.25 13.09
CA PRO A 62 11.77 -8.13 11.67
C PRO A 62 12.49 -9.38 11.15
N PRO A 63 11.95 -10.06 10.13
CA PRO A 63 12.49 -11.34 9.68
C PRO A 63 13.72 -11.22 8.77
N PHE A 64 13.96 -10.04 8.20
CA PHE A 64 15.05 -9.80 7.24
C PHE A 64 15.96 -8.67 7.69
N ARG A 65 17.19 -8.66 7.17
CA ARG A 65 18.25 -7.70 7.56
C ARG A 65 17.92 -6.26 7.18
N ASP A 66 17.23 -6.08 6.07
CA ASP A 66 16.75 -4.81 5.52
C ASP A 66 15.46 -4.32 6.19
N MET A 67 14.76 -5.20 6.92
CA MET A 67 13.63 -4.82 7.75
C MET A 67 14.06 -4.37 9.15
N LYS A 68 13.38 -3.36 9.67
CA LYS A 68 13.55 -2.77 11.01
C LYS A 68 12.27 -2.91 11.80
N LYS A 69 12.40 -2.85 13.12
CA LYS A 69 11.24 -2.83 14.03
C LYS A 69 10.34 -1.66 13.66
N GLY A 70 9.05 -1.91 13.61
CA GLY A 70 8.06 -0.90 13.27
C GLY A 70 7.68 -0.82 11.79
N MET A 71 8.21 -1.69 10.93
CA MET A 71 7.86 -1.73 9.50
C MET A 71 6.59 -2.53 9.24
N GLY A 72 5.70 -1.99 8.41
CA GLY A 72 4.47 -2.65 7.95
C GLY A 72 4.69 -3.58 6.75
N CYS A 73 3.63 -4.23 6.26
CA CYS A 73 3.76 -5.07 5.07
C CYS A 73 4.12 -4.26 3.82
N ASN A 74 3.73 -3.00 3.75
CA ASN A 74 4.11 -2.04 2.70
C ASN A 74 5.63 -1.73 2.65
N GLU A 75 6.42 -2.29 3.56
CA GLU A 75 7.88 -2.27 3.54
C GLU A 75 8.49 -3.67 3.67
N CYS A 76 7.66 -4.72 3.67
CA CYS A 76 8.11 -6.11 3.74
C CYS A 76 8.76 -6.50 2.41
N THR A 77 9.84 -7.26 2.48
CA THR A 77 10.58 -7.77 1.32
C THR A 77 10.42 -9.28 1.12
N HIS A 78 9.51 -9.93 1.86
CA HIS A 78 9.19 -11.35 1.66
C HIS A 78 8.53 -11.55 0.29
N PRO A 79 9.10 -12.36 -0.62
CA PRO A 79 8.61 -12.49 -1.99
C PRO A 79 7.19 -13.06 -2.11
N SER A 80 6.77 -13.94 -1.19
CA SER A 80 5.40 -14.45 -1.16
C SER A 80 4.39 -13.58 -0.41
N CYS A 81 4.81 -12.48 0.24
CA CYS A 81 3.88 -11.59 0.92
C CYS A 81 3.12 -10.75 -0.12
N GLN A 82 1.83 -11.04 -0.26
CA GLN A 82 0.94 -10.35 -1.19
C GLN A 82 0.75 -8.86 -0.87
N HIS A 83 1.18 -8.41 0.31
CA HIS A 83 1.15 -7.02 0.74
C HIS A 83 2.53 -6.38 0.81
N SER A 84 3.56 -7.07 0.30
CA SER A 84 4.95 -6.64 0.31
C SER A 84 5.16 -5.37 -0.51
N LEU A 85 6.30 -4.72 -0.26
CA LEU A 85 6.78 -3.64 -1.11
C LEU A 85 6.97 -4.12 -2.56
N ASN A 86 7.40 -5.36 -2.78
CA ASN A 86 7.60 -5.90 -4.12
C ASN A 86 6.27 -6.15 -4.87
N SER A 87 5.17 -6.38 -4.15
CA SER A 87 3.85 -6.62 -4.76
C SER A 87 3.06 -5.34 -5.04
N PHE A 88 3.28 -4.27 -4.26
CA PHE A 88 2.49 -3.03 -4.35
C PHE A 88 3.30 -1.76 -4.55
N GLY A 89 4.63 -1.84 -4.56
CA GLY A 89 5.50 -0.70 -4.87
C GLY A 89 5.32 -0.26 -6.32
N ILE A 90 5.09 1.03 -6.52
CA ILE A 90 4.89 1.63 -7.84
C ILE A 90 6.15 2.37 -8.28
N GLY A 91 6.67 3.29 -7.47
CA GLY A 91 7.85 4.07 -7.85
C GLY A 91 8.37 4.93 -6.71
N GLN A 92 9.50 5.59 -6.95
CA GLN A 92 10.11 6.46 -5.94
C GLN A 92 9.17 7.61 -5.57
N CYS A 93 9.16 7.97 -4.28
CA CYS A 93 8.42 9.12 -3.80
C CYS A 93 9.04 10.43 -4.29
N VAL A 94 8.20 11.33 -4.77
CA VAL A 94 8.64 12.64 -5.29
C VAL A 94 9.09 13.62 -4.20
N GLU A 95 8.67 13.42 -2.95
CA GLU A 95 8.95 14.33 -1.82
C GLU A 95 10.07 13.84 -0.88
N CYS A 96 10.56 12.60 -1.03
CA CYS A 96 11.62 12.11 -0.17
C CYS A 96 12.50 11.04 -0.84
N ASP A 97 13.79 11.08 -0.55
CA ASP A 97 14.81 10.30 -1.28
C ASP A 97 14.74 8.78 -1.04
N SER A 98 14.18 8.35 0.09
CA SER A 98 14.19 6.94 0.52
C SER A 98 12.83 6.27 0.48
N GLY A 99 11.79 7.00 0.07
CA GLY A 99 10.42 6.52 0.07
C GLY A 99 10.02 5.89 -1.25
N VAL A 100 9.16 4.88 -1.17
CA VAL A 100 8.46 4.30 -2.32
C VAL A 100 6.97 4.56 -2.15
N LEU A 101 6.32 4.97 -3.24
CA LEU A 101 4.87 5.06 -3.34
C LEU A 101 4.30 3.65 -3.48
N VAL A 102 3.48 3.23 -2.53
CA VAL A 102 2.91 1.88 -2.45
C VAL A 102 1.39 1.98 -2.60
N LEU A 103 0.81 1.17 -3.48
CA LEU A 103 -0.63 1.05 -3.64
C LEU A 103 -1.29 0.64 -2.31
N ASP A 104 -2.34 1.35 -1.91
CA ASP A 104 -3.22 0.89 -0.85
C ASP A 104 -4.36 0.03 -1.46
N PRO A 105 -4.30 -1.31 -1.35
CA PRO A 105 -5.31 -2.20 -1.95
C PRO A 105 -6.67 -2.14 -1.23
N THR A 106 -6.77 -1.38 -0.14
CA THR A 106 -8.00 -1.21 0.66
C THR A 106 -8.72 0.10 0.34
N SER A 107 -8.15 0.92 -0.52
CA SER A 107 -8.63 2.28 -0.79
C SER A 107 -9.75 2.36 -1.83
N GLY A 108 -9.97 1.31 -2.62
CA GLY A 108 -11.06 1.25 -3.59
C GLY A 108 -12.44 1.54 -2.96
N PRO A 109 -13.32 2.33 -3.61
CA PRO A 109 -13.18 2.93 -4.94
C PRO A 109 -12.44 4.28 -4.97
N LYS A 110 -11.95 4.78 -3.82
CA LYS A 110 -11.18 6.03 -3.70
C LYS A 110 -9.69 5.72 -3.69
N TRP A 111 -9.22 5.17 -4.81
CA TRP A 111 -7.89 4.61 -4.92
C TRP A 111 -6.80 5.61 -4.55
N LYS A 112 -5.83 5.13 -3.77
CA LYS A 112 -4.69 5.92 -3.32
C LYS A 112 -3.43 5.07 -3.23
N MET A 113 -2.29 5.74 -3.37
CA MET A 113 -0.98 5.21 -3.04
C MET A 113 -0.36 6.13 -2.00
N ALA A 114 0.46 5.58 -1.12
CA ALA A 114 1.08 6.33 -0.05
C ALA A 114 2.58 6.04 0.00
N CYS A 115 3.36 7.07 0.33
CA CYS A 115 4.77 6.86 0.60
C CYS A 115 4.93 6.03 1.89
N ASN A 116 5.79 5.01 1.84
CA ASN A 116 6.12 4.19 3.00
C ASN A 116 7.07 4.88 4.01
N LYS A 117 7.58 6.10 3.72
CA LYS A 117 8.47 6.87 4.62
C LYS A 117 7.90 8.23 5.07
N CYS A 118 7.53 9.12 4.14
CA CYS A 118 7.04 10.47 4.43
C CYS A 118 5.50 10.54 4.32
N ASN A 119 4.86 11.66 4.66
CA ASN A 119 3.39 11.74 4.77
C ASN A 119 2.61 11.79 3.44
N VAL A 120 3.28 11.71 2.28
CA VAL A 120 2.64 11.79 0.96
C VAL A 120 1.57 10.72 0.77
N VAL A 121 0.40 11.16 0.29
CA VAL A 121 -0.71 10.33 -0.20
C VAL A 121 -1.14 10.88 -1.55
N VAL A 122 -1.15 10.02 -2.57
CA VAL A 122 -1.58 10.38 -3.92
C VAL A 122 -2.90 9.69 -4.19
N HIS A 123 -3.91 10.45 -4.58
CA HIS A 123 -5.18 9.92 -5.05
C HIS A 123 -5.12 9.74 -6.55
N PHE A 124 -5.67 8.65 -7.07
CA PHE A 124 -5.62 8.40 -8.50
C PHE A 124 -6.74 7.48 -8.97
N PHE A 125 -7.02 7.48 -10.28
CA PHE A 125 -8.04 6.64 -10.93
C PHE A 125 -9.40 6.69 -10.25
N GLU A 126 -9.94 7.89 -10.08
CA GLU A 126 -11.30 8.05 -9.57
C GLU A 126 -12.28 7.27 -10.46
N HIS A 127 -13.26 6.62 -9.83
CA HIS A 127 -14.24 5.75 -10.50
C HIS A 127 -13.69 4.45 -11.11
N ALA A 128 -12.41 4.12 -10.93
CA ALA A 128 -11.91 2.81 -11.30
C ALA A 128 -12.53 1.70 -10.43
N HIS A 129 -13.00 0.65 -11.09
CA HIS A 129 -13.52 -0.54 -10.44
C HIS A 129 -12.39 -1.41 -9.86
N ARG A 130 -11.23 -1.43 -10.52
CA ARG A 130 -10.07 -2.21 -10.10
C ARG A 130 -8.77 -1.50 -10.45
N VAL A 131 -7.80 -1.56 -9.55
CA VAL A 131 -6.44 -1.06 -9.73
C VAL A 131 -5.46 -2.12 -9.22
N GLN A 132 -4.44 -2.44 -10.02
CA GLN A 132 -3.40 -3.42 -9.66
C GLN A 132 -2.04 -2.95 -10.13
N VAL A 133 -1.00 -3.25 -9.34
CA VAL A 133 0.38 -3.12 -9.79
C VAL A 133 0.72 -4.29 -10.70
N ALA A 134 1.23 -4.01 -11.89
CA ALA A 134 1.62 -5.00 -12.89
C ALA A 134 3.06 -5.48 -12.63
N GLN A 135 3.48 -6.56 -13.31
CA GLN A 135 4.85 -7.08 -13.17
C GLN A 135 5.84 -6.33 -14.07
N GLU A 136 5.32 -5.71 -15.12
CA GLU A 136 6.08 -4.90 -16.05
C GLU A 136 6.46 -3.55 -15.44
N SER A 137 7.58 -3.00 -15.92
CA SER A 137 8.09 -1.68 -15.51
C SER A 137 8.13 -0.73 -16.69
N CYS A 138 8.09 0.57 -16.41
CA CYS A 138 8.18 1.63 -17.40
C CYS A 138 9.61 1.75 -17.95
N ASP A 139 9.77 1.68 -19.26
CA ASP A 139 11.08 1.79 -19.94
C ASP A 139 11.79 3.14 -19.72
N THR A 140 11.08 4.18 -19.25
CA THR A 140 11.63 5.54 -19.07
C THR A 140 12.08 5.83 -17.64
N CYS A 141 11.36 5.31 -16.63
CA CYS A 141 11.57 5.68 -15.22
C CYS A 141 11.63 4.48 -14.26
N ASP A 142 11.58 3.26 -14.77
CA ASP A 142 11.62 1.99 -14.03
C ASP A 142 10.48 1.78 -13.00
N ALA A 143 9.51 2.67 -12.94
CA ALA A 143 8.32 2.50 -12.11
C ALA A 143 7.48 1.32 -12.60
N SER A 144 6.89 0.55 -11.68
CA SER A 144 5.94 -0.51 -12.00
C SER A 144 4.74 0.08 -12.75
N LEU A 145 4.31 -0.62 -13.81
CA LEU A 145 3.07 -0.25 -14.50
C LEU A 145 1.86 -0.53 -13.60
N VAL A 146 0.79 0.21 -13.83
CA VAL A 146 -0.47 0.04 -13.10
C VAL A 146 -1.57 -0.31 -14.09
N ALA A 147 -2.21 -1.46 -13.86
CA ALA A 147 -3.35 -1.94 -14.61
C ALA A 147 -4.65 -1.46 -13.95
N VAL A 148 -5.51 -0.82 -14.74
CA VAL A 148 -6.74 -0.17 -14.29
C VAL A 148 -7.91 -0.69 -15.10
N ASP A 149 -9.02 -0.97 -14.42
CA ASP A 149 -10.32 -1.24 -15.05
C ASP A 149 -11.31 -0.16 -14.60
N PHE A 150 -11.60 0.78 -15.49
CA PHE A 150 -12.54 1.87 -15.29
C PHE A 150 -13.99 1.38 -15.38
N ASN A 151 -14.88 2.06 -14.66
CA ASN A 151 -16.30 1.82 -14.84
C ASN A 151 -16.72 2.19 -16.27
N LYS A 152 -17.46 1.31 -16.95
CA LYS A 152 -18.03 1.54 -18.30
C LYS A 152 -18.77 2.87 -18.45
N THR A 153 -19.39 3.38 -17.39
CA THR A 153 -20.13 4.65 -17.41
C THR A 153 -19.26 5.89 -17.20
N HIS A 154 -18.00 5.72 -16.79
CA HIS A 154 -17.06 6.79 -16.44
C HIS A 154 -15.70 6.66 -17.14
N SER A 155 -15.53 5.69 -18.04
CA SER A 155 -14.27 5.52 -18.77
C SER A 155 -14.08 6.65 -19.77
N GLU A 156 -13.01 7.41 -19.62
CA GLU A 156 -12.57 8.44 -20.57
C GLU A 156 -11.51 7.90 -21.55
N LEU A 157 -11.26 6.58 -21.53
CA LEU A 157 -10.28 5.96 -22.40
C LEU A 157 -10.71 6.04 -23.88
N PRO A 158 -9.73 6.09 -24.81
CA PRO A 158 -10.01 6.02 -26.24
C PRO A 158 -10.84 4.79 -26.61
N SER A 159 -11.63 4.90 -27.69
CA SER A 159 -12.31 3.76 -28.32
C SER A 159 -13.30 2.99 -27.43
N CYS A 160 -13.82 3.61 -26.35
CA CYS A 160 -14.72 2.98 -25.38
C CYS A 160 -14.12 1.77 -24.64
N GLU A 161 -12.79 1.68 -24.57
CA GLU A 161 -12.12 0.68 -23.75
C GLU A 161 -12.35 0.99 -22.26
N THR A 162 -12.30 -0.04 -21.41
CA THR A 162 -12.37 0.15 -19.95
C THR A 162 -11.07 -0.20 -19.25
N GLN A 163 -10.15 -0.85 -19.95
CA GLN A 163 -8.91 -1.33 -19.37
C GLN A 163 -7.72 -0.60 -19.97
N HIS A 164 -6.82 -0.14 -19.12
CA HIS A 164 -5.55 0.45 -19.54
C HIS A 164 -4.45 0.02 -18.58
N THR A 165 -3.26 -0.23 -19.11
CA THR A 165 -2.06 -0.52 -18.30
C THR A 165 -0.98 0.46 -18.69
N GLY A 166 -0.48 1.21 -17.72
CA GLY A 166 0.40 2.34 -17.99
C GLY A 166 1.22 2.77 -16.79
N CYS A 167 2.22 3.61 -17.03
CA CYS A 167 3.02 4.21 -15.96
C CYS A 167 2.30 5.43 -15.41
N VAL A 168 2.07 5.49 -14.09
CA VAL A 168 1.40 6.62 -13.44
C VAL A 168 2.14 7.96 -13.57
N PHE A 169 3.42 7.95 -13.97
CA PHE A 169 4.24 9.16 -14.13
C PHE A 169 4.48 9.55 -15.59
N CYS A 170 4.56 8.57 -16.49
CA CYS A 170 4.98 8.79 -17.87
C CYS A 170 3.85 8.62 -18.89
N ASP A 171 2.79 7.90 -18.54
CA ASP A 171 1.71 7.61 -19.47
C ASP A 171 0.80 8.85 -19.66
N PRO A 172 0.69 9.40 -20.89
CA PRO A 172 -0.17 10.54 -21.15
C PRO A 172 -1.65 10.31 -20.78
N ILE A 173 -2.14 9.08 -20.86
CA ILE A 173 -3.53 8.73 -20.52
C ILE A 173 -3.79 8.90 -19.02
N PHE A 174 -2.77 8.74 -18.19
CA PHE A 174 -2.90 8.84 -16.73
C PHE A 174 -2.60 10.22 -16.16
N GLN A 175 -2.13 11.18 -16.96
CA GLN A 175 -1.73 12.51 -16.47
C GLN A 175 -2.85 13.25 -15.73
N ASP A 176 -4.08 13.19 -16.24
CA ASP A 176 -5.23 13.86 -15.63
C ASP A 176 -5.90 13.03 -14.53
N ALA A 177 -5.50 11.76 -14.37
CA ALA A 177 -6.11 10.82 -13.43
C ALA A 177 -5.33 10.67 -12.11
N VAL A 178 -4.25 11.44 -11.90
CA VAL A 178 -3.39 11.37 -10.72
C VAL A 178 -3.35 12.74 -10.03
N GLU A 179 -3.79 12.80 -8.78
CA GLU A 179 -3.81 14.02 -7.95
C GLU A 179 -2.96 13.84 -6.67
N LEU A 180 -1.86 14.59 -6.59
CA LEU A 180 -1.01 14.65 -5.38
C LEU A 180 -1.69 15.48 -4.29
N LYS A 181 -1.87 14.90 -3.09
CA LYS A 181 -2.36 15.62 -1.90
C LYS A 181 -1.30 15.58 -0.79
N HIS A 182 -1.19 16.71 -0.10
CA HIS A 182 -0.29 16.92 1.04
C HIS A 182 -1.10 16.97 2.34
#